data_AF-A0A0D7NEA3-F1
#
_entry.id   AF-A0A0D7NEA3-F1
#
_cell.length_a   1.000
_cell.length_b   1.000
_cell.length_c   1.000
_cell.angle_alpha   90.00
_cell.angle_beta   90.00
_cell.angle_gamma   90.00
#
_symmetry.space_group_name_H-M   'P 1'
#
loop_
_entity.id
_entity.type
_entity.pdbx_description
1 polymer ?
#
loop_
_entity_poly.entity_id
_entity_poly.type
_entity_poly.pdbx_seq_one_letter_code
_entity_poly.pdbx_strand_id
1 'polypeptide(L)'
;MSAFCGCDVKLDGEPIGKVAIGTYVFADRPAGRHQFIASETLFPGDTTYNFSTEPGRTYFFLVRASERYASVSGVTMMGGLVGGVIASAVTANAANPGPADFFALDEPTARTTLAELQLAQ
;
A
#
# COMPACT_ATOMS: atom_id res chain seq x y z
N MET A 1 -10.74 14.85 -5.07
CA MET A 1 -9.56 14.68 -4.21
C MET A 1 -9.19 13.21 -4.24
N SER A 2 -8.05 12.85 -4.82
CA SER A 2 -7.54 11.48 -4.72
C SER A 2 -7.21 11.20 -3.26
N ALA A 3 -7.71 10.10 -2.70
CA ALA A 3 -7.34 9.68 -1.36
C ALA A 3 -5.91 9.11 -1.41
N PHE A 4 -5.10 9.42 -0.40
CA PHE A 4 -3.71 8.97 -0.33
C PHE A 4 -3.51 8.19 0.95
N CYS A 5 -3.04 6.95 0.85
CA CYS A 5 -2.71 6.16 2.02
C CYS A 5 -1.39 6.64 2.63
N GLY A 6 -1.37 6.84 3.95
CA GLY A 6 -0.14 6.88 4.74
C GLY A 6 0.10 5.48 5.31
N CYS A 7 0.49 4.55 4.45
CA CYS A 7 0.47 3.11 4.74
C CYS A 7 1.70 2.69 5.55
N ASP A 8 1.47 2.06 6.69
CA ASP A 8 2.48 1.27 7.38
C ASP A 8 2.66 -0.05 6.62
N VAL A 9 3.88 -0.35 6.18
CA VAL A 9 4.20 -1.53 5.38
C VAL A 9 5.04 -2.50 6.19
N LYS A 10 4.64 -3.77 6.17
CA LYS A 10 5.41 -4.90 6.71
C LYS A 10 5.83 -5.83 5.58
N LEU A 11 7.00 -6.43 5.71
CA LEU A 11 7.52 -7.49 4.86
C LEU A 11 7.79 -8.72 5.73
N ASP A 12 7.08 -9.81 5.45
CA ASP A 12 7.13 -11.06 6.21
C ASP A 12 6.81 -10.86 7.71
N GLY A 13 5.89 -9.94 7.99
CA GLY A 13 5.48 -9.57 9.34
C GLY A 13 6.36 -8.53 10.03
N GLU A 14 7.55 -8.23 9.50
CA GLU A 14 8.45 -7.21 10.04
C GLU A 14 8.17 -5.82 9.43
N PRO A 15 8.03 -4.75 10.22
CA PRO A 15 7.87 -3.40 9.69
C PRO A 15 9.08 -2.96 8.85
N ILE A 16 8.83 -2.50 7.62
CA ILE A 16 9.87 -1.93 6.75
C ILE A 16 9.76 -0.41 6.60
N GLY A 17 8.69 0.18 7.14
CA GLY A 17 8.52 1.62 7.23
C GLY A 17 7.16 2.08 6.72
N LYS A 18 7.02 3.40 6.54
CA LYS A 18 5.78 4.04 6.10
C LYS A 18 5.92 4.57 4.68
N VAL A 19 4.98 4.21 3.81
CA VAL A 19 4.87 4.72 2.46
C VAL A 19 3.75 5.75 2.40
N ALA A 20 4.07 6.96 1.96
CA ALA A 20 3.17 8.06 1.72
C ALA A 20 3.50 8.68 0.36
N ILE A 21 2.74 9.70 -0.05
CA ILE A 21 3.03 10.44 -1.28
C ILE A 21 4.47 10.94 -1.24
N GLY A 22 5.24 10.68 -2.30
CA GLY A 22 6.61 11.17 -2.40
C GLY A 22 7.65 10.35 -1.64
N THR A 23 7.25 9.27 -0.94
CA THR A 23 8.19 8.46 -0.15
C THR A 23 8.33 7.04 -0.68
N TYR A 24 9.42 6.38 -0.29
CA TYR A 24 9.66 4.98 -0.56
C TYR A 24 10.34 4.32 0.64
N VAL A 25 10.27 3.00 0.70
CA VAL A 25 10.98 2.15 1.67
C VAL A 25 11.66 1.01 0.94
N PHE A 26 12.71 0.46 1.51
CA PHE A 26 13.42 -0.69 0.96
C PHE A 26 13.87 -1.62 2.09
N ALA A 27 14.00 -2.91 1.75
CA ALA A 27 14.52 -3.93 2.66
C ALA A 27 15.19 -5.04 1.84
N ASP A 28 16.31 -5.55 2.35
CA ASP A 28 16.97 -6.73 1.80
C ASP A 28 16.40 -7.99 2.43
N ARG A 29 16.13 -9.01 1.59
CA ARG A 29 15.64 -10.32 2.01
C ARG A 29 16.32 -11.45 1.23
N PRO A 30 16.49 -12.64 1.84
CA PRO A 30 16.86 -13.85 1.11
C PRO A 30 15.86 -14.13 -0.01
N ALA A 31 16.30 -14.80 -1.08
CA ALA A 31 15.39 -15.24 -2.13
C ALA A 31 14.34 -16.21 -1.59
N GLY A 32 13.12 -16.13 -2.11
CA GLY A 32 12.03 -17.02 -1.70
C GLY A 32 10.66 -16.39 -1.82
N ARG A 33 9.70 -16.97 -1.09
CA ARG A 33 8.33 -16.43 -1.02
C ARG A 33 8.28 -15.37 0.07
N HIS A 34 7.67 -14.25 -0.26
CA HIS A 34 7.50 -13.12 0.62
C HIS A 34 6.06 -12.61 0.61
N GLN A 35 5.72 -11.85 1.65
CA GLN A 35 4.44 -11.22 1.81
C GLN A 35 4.59 -9.77 2.24
N PHE A 36 3.97 -8.86 1.49
CA PHE A 36 3.67 -7.52 2.00
C PHE A 36 2.35 -7.52 2.76
N ILE A 37 2.33 -6.72 3.82
CA ILE A 37 1.10 -6.30 4.50
C ILE A 37 1.11 -4.77 4.55
N ALA A 38 0.09 -4.12 3.98
CA ALA A 38 -0.14 -2.69 4.16
C ALA A 38 -1.35 -2.45 5.06
N SER A 39 -1.17 -1.61 6.07
CA SER A 39 -2.19 -1.17 7.02
C SER A 39 -2.16 0.34 7.17
N GLU A 40 -3.27 0.93 7.61
CA GLU A 40 -3.30 2.34 8.00
C GLU A 40 -4.07 2.49 9.32
N THR A 41 -3.55 3.34 10.20
CA THR A 41 -4.19 3.62 11.49
C THR A 41 -5.62 4.12 11.26
N LEU A 42 -6.59 3.50 11.95
CA LEU A 42 -8.04 3.76 11.83
C LEU A 42 -8.67 3.33 10.49
N PHE A 43 -7.92 2.71 9.58
CA PHE A 43 -8.50 2.06 8.42
C PHE A 43 -8.85 0.60 8.73
N PRO A 44 -10.08 0.14 8.43
CA PRO A 44 -10.50 -1.23 8.71
C PRO A 44 -10.03 -2.19 7.61
N GLY A 45 -9.10 -3.08 7.99
CA GLY A 45 -8.58 -4.15 7.15
C GLY A 45 -7.17 -3.87 6.63
N ASP A 46 -6.48 -4.93 6.22
CA ASP A 46 -5.12 -4.88 5.70
C ASP A 46 -5.08 -5.39 4.25
N THR A 47 -4.13 -4.88 3.47
CA THR A 47 -3.82 -5.42 2.16
C THR A 47 -2.72 -6.44 2.30
N THR A 48 -2.95 -7.66 1.82
CA THR A 48 -1.92 -8.70 1.73
C THR A 48 -1.53 -8.95 0.28
N TYR A 49 -0.23 -8.91 -0.02
CA TYR A 49 0.29 -9.20 -1.36
C TYR A 49 1.44 -10.20 -1.29
N ASN A 50 1.27 -11.36 -1.92
CA ASN A 50 2.28 -12.42 -1.94
C ASN A 50 3.09 -12.36 -3.23
N PHE A 51 4.40 -12.54 -3.13
CA PHE A 51 5.31 -12.57 -4.28
C PHE A 51 6.48 -13.52 -4.04
N SER A 52 7.27 -13.78 -5.07
CA SER A 52 8.47 -14.59 -5.01
C SER A 52 9.65 -13.86 -5.62
N THR A 53 10.84 -14.07 -5.05
CA THR A 53 12.08 -13.43 -5.45
C THR A 53 13.16 -14.46 -5.82
N GLU A 54 14.03 -14.07 -6.73
CA GLU A 54 15.25 -14.79 -7.12
C GLU A 54 16.48 -14.11 -6.51
N PRO A 55 17.55 -14.87 -6.24
CA PRO A 55 18.77 -14.31 -5.67
C PRO A 55 19.41 -13.28 -6.62
N GLY A 56 19.95 -12.19 -6.05
CA GLY A 56 20.69 -11.17 -6.79
C GLY A 56 19.83 -10.23 -7.64
N ARG A 57 18.51 -10.22 -7.45
CA ARG A 57 17.58 -9.30 -8.14
C ARG A 57 16.96 -8.29 -7.18
N THR A 58 16.71 -7.09 -7.69
CA THR A 58 15.90 -6.07 -7.02
C THR A 58 14.48 -6.10 -7.59
N TYR A 59 13.49 -6.08 -6.71
CA TYR A 59 12.07 -6.07 -7.07
C TYR A 59 11.44 -4.76 -6.65
N PHE A 60 10.65 -4.18 -7.54
CA PHE A 60 10.05 -2.86 -7.34
C PHE A 60 8.54 -2.98 -7.30
N PHE A 61 7.91 -2.30 -6.33
CA PHE A 61 6.48 -2.29 -6.16
C PHE A 61 5.98 -0.86 -5.96
N LEU A 62 5.01 -0.45 -6.76
CA LEU A 62 4.29 0.80 -6.57
C LEU A 62 3.11 0.56 -5.62
N VAL A 63 2.99 1.42 -4.61
CA VAL A 63 1.86 1.43 -3.68
C VAL A 63 0.90 2.54 -4.12
N ARG A 64 -0.39 2.19 -4.29
CA ARG A 64 -1.45 3.18 -4.53
C ARG A 64 -2.57 2.98 -3.53
N ALA A 65 -3.30 4.04 -3.17
CA ALA A 65 -4.52 3.88 -2.39
C ALA A 65 -5.52 3.00 -3.16
N SER A 66 -6.20 2.10 -2.45
CA SER A 66 -7.21 1.23 -3.06
C SER A 66 -8.51 2.00 -3.34
N GLU A 67 -9.34 1.49 -4.26
CA GLU A 67 -10.68 2.05 -4.48
C GLU A 67 -11.55 2.00 -3.21
N ARG A 68 -11.36 0.95 -2.42
CA ARG A 68 -11.98 0.82 -1.10
C ARG A 68 -11.52 1.94 -0.16
N TYR A 69 -10.22 2.25 -0.14
CA TYR A 69 -9.71 3.36 0.67
C TYR A 69 -10.34 4.70 0.27
N ALA A 70 -10.41 4.98 -1.03
CA ALA A 70 -11.03 6.19 -1.54
C ALA A 70 -12.52 6.30 -1.18
N SER A 71 -13.27 5.20 -1.29
CA SER A 71 -14.70 5.18 -0.95
C SER A 71 -14.95 5.33 0.55
N VAL A 72 -14.27 4.55 1.40
CA VAL A 72 -14.40 4.64 2.86
C VAL A 72 -13.95 6.01 3.36
N SER A 73 -12.85 6.55 2.85
CA SER A 73 -12.37 7.90 3.21
C SER A 73 -13.37 8.97 2.81
N GLY A 74 -13.94 8.89 1.59
CA GLY A 74 -14.96 9.82 1.13
C GLY A 74 -16.21 9.82 2.01
N VAL A 75 -16.72 8.65 2.37
CA VAL A 75 -17.90 8.54 3.26
C VAL A 75 -17.58 9.01 4.68
N THR A 76 -16.39 8.70 5.19
CA THR A 76 -15.95 9.16 6.53
C THR A 76 -15.84 10.68 6.59
N MET A 77 -15.35 11.33 5.53
CA MET A 77 -15.27 12.79 5.46
C MET A 77 -16.66 13.46 5.47
N MET A 78 -17.66 12.81 4.87
CA MET A 78 -19.02 13.36 4.78
C MET A 78 -19.89 13.04 6.02
N GLY A 79 -19.73 11.85 6.60
CA GLY A 79 -20.60 11.31 7.65
C GLY A 79 -19.89 11.07 8.99
N GLY A 80 -18.63 11.48 9.14
CA GLY A 80 -17.80 11.19 10.30
C GLY A 80 -17.51 9.69 10.49
N LEU A 81 -17.03 9.33 11.68
CA LEU A 81 -16.66 7.95 12.03
C LEU A 81 -17.82 6.96 11.87
N VAL A 82 -19.06 7.37 12.14
CA VAL A 82 -20.26 6.54 11.96
C VAL A 82 -20.45 6.16 10.49
N GLY A 83 -20.32 7.14 9.58
CA GLY A 83 -20.37 6.89 8.14
C GLY A 83 -19.26 5.95 7.67
N GLY A 84 -18.04 6.13 8.20
CA GLY A 84 -16.89 5.27 7.89
C GLY A 84 -17.09 3.80 8.29
N VAL A 85 -17.64 3.55 9.48
CA VAL A 85 -17.95 2.18 9.94
C VAL A 85 -18.96 1.51 9.03
N ILE A 86 -20.04 2.20 8.64
CA ILE A 86 -21.06 1.63 7.73
C ILE A 86 -20.44 1.30 6.36
N ALA A 87 -19.67 2.23 5.78
CA ALA A 87 -18.99 2.00 4.51
C ALA A 87 -18.01 0.82 4.56
N SER A 88 -17.31 0.65 5.67
CA SER A 88 -16.38 -0.46 5.86
C SER A 88 -17.07 -1.82 5.89
N ALA A 89 -18.25 -1.92 6.50
CA ALA A 89 -19.02 -3.16 6.55
C ALA A 89 -19.56 -3.52 5.16
N VAL A 90 -20.01 -2.54 4.39
CA VAL A 90 -20.51 -2.75 3.02
C VAL A 90 -19.39 -3.15 2.07
N THR A 91 -18.21 -2.53 2.19
CA THR A 91 -17.07 -2.78 1.30
C THR A 91 -16.22 -3.99 1.73
N ALA A 92 -16.58 -4.67 2.83
CA ALA A 92 -15.86 -5.79 3.43
C ALA A 92 -15.50 -6.91 2.43
N ASN A 93 -16.38 -7.19 1.47
CA ASN A 93 -16.23 -8.26 0.48
C ASN A 93 -15.45 -7.85 -0.79
N ALA A 94 -14.83 -6.66 -0.81
CA ALA A 94 -13.97 -6.26 -1.92
C ALA A 94 -12.77 -7.21 -2.07
N ALA A 95 -12.26 -7.35 -3.29
CA ALA A 95 -11.09 -8.19 -3.58
C ALA A 95 -9.85 -7.79 -2.76
N ASN A 96 -9.74 -6.49 -2.42
CA ASN A 96 -8.76 -5.97 -1.48
C ASN A 96 -9.47 -5.30 -0.29
N PRO A 97 -9.34 -5.84 0.93
CA PRO A 97 -9.97 -5.27 2.11
C PRO A 97 -9.16 -4.11 2.75
N GLY A 98 -7.93 -3.86 2.30
CA GLY A 98 -7.01 -2.91 2.91
C GLY A 98 -6.90 -1.55 2.22
N PRO A 99 -6.01 -0.67 2.74
CA PRO A 99 -5.93 0.72 2.35
C PRO A 99 -5.19 0.97 1.02
N ALA A 100 -4.42 -0.01 0.53
CA ALA A 100 -3.59 0.16 -0.66
C ALA A 100 -3.55 -1.06 -1.57
N ASP A 101 -3.20 -0.87 -2.83
CA ASP A 101 -2.86 -1.93 -3.78
C ASP A 101 -1.36 -1.89 -4.09
N PHE A 102 -0.77 -3.07 -4.29
CA PHE A 102 0.62 -3.24 -4.71
C PHE A 102 0.69 -3.63 -6.18
N PHE A 103 1.51 -2.89 -6.95
CA PHE A 103 1.74 -3.16 -8.36
C PHE A 103 3.22 -3.43 -8.59
N ALA A 104 3.57 -4.63 -9.04
CA ALA A 104 4.94 -4.93 -9.45
C ALA A 104 5.31 -4.06 -10.67
N LEU A 105 6.51 -3.47 -10.63
CA LEU A 105 7.07 -2.67 -11.71
C LEU A 105 8.26 -3.38 -12.34
N ASP A 106 8.44 -3.18 -13.64
CA ASP A 106 9.72 -3.42 -14.29
C ASP A 106 10.76 -2.38 -13.85
N GLU A 107 12.03 -2.75 -13.94
CA GLU A 107 13.14 -1.92 -13.48
C GLU A 107 13.23 -0.55 -14.19
N PRO A 108 13.08 -0.43 -15.52
CA PRO A 108 13.02 0.87 -16.20
C PRO A 108 11.94 1.81 -15.63
N THR A 109 10.72 1.31 -15.49
CA THR A 109 9.60 2.10 -14.93
C THR A 109 9.87 2.50 -13.48
N ALA A 110 10.39 1.58 -12.67
CA ALA A 110 10.71 1.83 -11.28
C ALA A 110 11.82 2.87 -11.11
N ARG A 111 12.90 2.79 -11.90
CA ARG A 111 14.01 3.75 -11.87
C ARG A 111 13.54 5.16 -12.23
N THR A 112 12.67 5.28 -13.23
CA THR A 112 12.06 6.56 -13.60
C THR A 112 11.24 7.13 -12.45
N THR A 113 10.39 6.30 -11.84
CA THR A 113 9.56 6.69 -10.69
C THR A 113 10.42 7.13 -9.49
N LEU A 114 11.47 6.37 -9.16
CA LEU A 114 12.39 6.72 -8.07
C LEU A 114 13.14 8.03 -8.34
N ALA A 115 13.56 8.28 -9.58
CA ALA A 115 14.20 9.54 -9.94
C ALA A 115 13.26 10.74 -9.72
N GLU A 116 11.98 10.60 -10.09
CA GLU A 116 10.97 11.64 -9.83
C GLU A 116 10.77 11.89 -8.33
N LEU A 117 10.76 10.82 -7.51
CA LEU A 117 10.65 10.93 -6.05
C LEU A 117 11.88 11.62 -5.42
N GLN A 118 13.07 11.36 -5.94
CA GLN A 118 14.31 11.99 -5.46
C GLN A 118 14.38 13.48 -5.81
N LEU A 119 13.85 13.90 -6.95
CA LEU A 119 13.78 15.31 -7.35
C LEU A 119 12.80 16.13 -6.49
N ALA A 120 11.87 15.47 -5.81
CA ALA A 120 10.85 16.10 -4.98
C ALA A 120 11.24 16.25 -3.49
N GLN A 121 12.45 15.79 -3.09
CA GLN A 121 13.02 15.95 -1.75
C GLN A 121 13.96 17.16 -1.68
#